data_AF-A0A0F3NW65-F1
#
_entry.id   AF-A0A0F3NW65-F1
#
_cell.length_a   1.000
_cell.length_b   1.000
_cell.length_c   1.000
_cell.angle_alpha   90.00
_cell.angle_beta   90.00
_cell.angle_gamma   90.00
#
_symmetry.space_group_name_H-M   'P 1'
#
loop_
_entity.id
_entity.type
_entity.pdbx_description
1 polymer ?
#
loop_
_entity_poly.entity_id
_entity_poly.type
_entity_poly.pdbx_seq_one_letter_code
_entity_poly.pdbx_strand_id
1 'polypeptide(L)'
;MGKTALGVNLAINACKYFLSSSTQQNSKVSNITPSVGFFSLEMSSQQISTRILSIESEINSSALFNGKIGEQDVDKLKTVQDEIQKWNFFIDDAPAISISAIKSRARRLKRTHNLAILDLFRNWLT
;
A
#
# COMPACT_ATOMS: atom_id res chain seq x y z
N MET A 1 15.58 1.20 13.06
CA MET A 1 16.26 1.01 11.76
C MET A 1 15.24 0.81 10.63
N GLY A 2 14.62 1.88 10.11
CA GLY A 2 13.91 2.08 8.82
C GLY A 2 13.17 0.98 8.01
N LYS A 3 13.14 -0.30 8.39
CA LYS A 3 12.70 -1.42 7.53
C LYS A 3 11.24 -1.28 7.08
N THR A 4 10.35 -0.95 8.01
CA THR A 4 8.94 -0.71 7.67
C THR A 4 8.78 0.51 6.79
N ALA A 5 9.53 1.58 7.06
CA ALA A 5 9.48 2.79 6.26
C ALA A 5 9.97 2.52 4.83
N LEU A 6 11.00 1.69 4.66
CA LEU A 6 11.48 1.26 3.36
C LEU A 6 10.42 0.42 2.62
N GLY A 7 9.84 -0.59 3.28
CA GLY A 7 8.81 -1.44 2.66
C GLY A 7 7.57 -0.66 2.23
N VAL A 8 7.08 0.24 3.08
CA VAL A 8 5.92 1.09 2.74
C VAL A 8 6.26 2.05 1.59
N ASN A 9 7.44 2.69 1.60
CA ASN A 9 7.86 3.57 0.50
C ASN A 9 8.04 2.82 -0.83
N LEU A 10 8.58 1.58 -0.78
CA LEU A 10 8.71 0.74 -1.97
C LEU A 10 7.33 0.43 -2.57
N ALA A 11 6.38 0.02 -1.72
CA ALA A 11 5.02 -0.28 -2.13
C ALA A 11 4.31 0.94 -2.75
N ILE A 12 4.43 2.12 -2.12
CA ILE A 12 3.90 3.40 -2.63
C ILE A 12 4.46 3.70 -4.03
N ASN A 13 5.78 3.68 -4.17
CA ASN A 13 6.44 4.02 -5.44
C ASN A 13 6.10 3.01 -6.54
N ALA A 14 5.97 1.73 -6.20
CA ALA A 14 5.50 0.71 -7.13
C ALA A 14 4.06 0.99 -7.60
N CYS A 15 3.15 1.35 -6.70
CA CYS A 15 1.77 1.70 -7.06
C CYS A 15 1.73 2.90 -8.01
N LYS A 16 2.49 3.97 -7.72
CA LYS A 16 2.61 5.14 -8.59
C LYS A 16 3.20 4.82 -9.97
N TYR A 17 4.19 3.94 -10.02
CA TYR A 17 4.77 3.47 -11.28
C TYR A 17 3.74 2.67 -12.11
N PHE A 18 2.98 1.77 -11.49
CA PHE A 18 1.96 1.00 -12.20
C PHE A 18 0.79 1.88 -12.67
N LEU A 19 0.39 2.87 -11.89
CA LEU A 19 -0.65 3.81 -12.31
C LEU A 19 -0.21 4.68 -13.50
N SER A 20 1.00 5.25 -13.44
CA SER A 20 1.51 6.11 -14.52
C SER A 20 1.81 5.33 -15.80
N SER A 21 2.33 4.10 -15.70
CA SER A 21 2.56 3.22 -16.86
C SER A 21 1.26 2.74 -17.50
N SER A 22 0.19 2.51 -16.73
CA SER A 22 -1.13 2.19 -17.27
C SER A 22 -1.76 3.36 -18.06
N THR A 23 -1.39 4.60 -17.71
CA THR A 23 -1.87 5.81 -18.39
C THR A 23 -1.12 6.07 -19.70
N GLN A 24 0.16 5.68 -19.82
CA GLN A 24 0.98 5.87 -21.02
C GLN A 24 0.86 4.75 -22.07
N GLN A 25 0.40 3.56 -21.69
CA GLN A 25 0.26 2.39 -22.56
C GLN A 25 -1.00 2.48 -23.45
N ASN A 26 -1.01 3.35 -24.46
CA ASN A 26 -2.06 3.42 -25.49
C ASN A 26 -1.90 2.35 -26.60
N SER A 27 -0.96 1.42 -26.46
CA SER A 27 -0.61 0.46 -27.51
C SER A 27 -0.16 -0.88 -26.93
N LYS A 28 -1.12 -1.80 -26.81
CA LYS A 28 -0.92 -3.23 -27.10
C LYS A 28 0.12 -3.97 -26.23
N VAL A 29 -0.25 -4.31 -24.99
CA VAL A 29 -0.13 -5.66 -24.36
C VAL A 29 -0.75 -5.57 -22.95
N SER A 30 -1.94 -6.18 -22.79
CA SER A 30 -2.76 -6.31 -21.56
C SER A 30 -3.18 -5.00 -20.84
N ASN A 31 -4.46 -4.63 -20.95
CA ASN A 31 -5.13 -3.50 -20.25
C ASN A 31 -5.26 -3.68 -18.72
N ILE A 32 -4.46 -4.54 -18.08
CA ILE A 32 -4.62 -4.88 -16.66
C ILE A 32 -3.50 -4.22 -15.86
N THR A 33 -3.85 -3.15 -15.15
CA THR A 33 -2.96 -2.45 -14.22
C THR A 33 -2.43 -3.43 -13.17
N PRO A 34 -1.09 -3.65 -13.09
CA PRO A 34 -0.52 -4.56 -12.11
C PRO A 34 -0.82 -4.13 -10.67
N SER A 35 -0.92 -5.09 -9.75
CA SER A 35 -1.19 -4.82 -8.34
C SER A 35 0.01 -5.07 -7.44
N VAL A 36 0.01 -4.41 -6.27
CA VAL A 36 0.97 -4.62 -5.18
C VAL A 36 0.21 -5.26 -4.00
N GLY A 37 0.77 -6.33 -3.44
CA GLY A 37 0.25 -7.00 -2.25
C GLY A 37 1.20 -6.83 -1.08
N PHE A 38 0.69 -6.39 0.06
CA PHE A 38 1.44 -6.12 1.28
C PHE A 38 0.94 -7.01 2.41
N PHE A 39 1.73 -8.03 2.76
CA PHE A 39 1.45 -8.95 3.85
C PHE A 39 2.16 -8.48 5.10
N SER A 40 1.38 -8.01 6.07
CA SER A 40 1.87 -7.52 7.35
C SER A 40 1.59 -8.54 8.44
N LEU A 41 2.65 -9.02 9.08
CA LEU A 41 2.52 -10.03 10.14
C LEU A 41 2.38 -9.43 11.55
N GLU A 42 2.57 -8.12 11.69
CA GLU A 42 2.68 -7.45 12.99
C GLU A 42 1.97 -6.11 13.08
N MET A 43 1.82 -5.40 11.96
CA MET A 43 1.11 -4.14 11.91
C MET A 43 -0.27 -4.33 11.31
N SER A 44 -1.28 -3.68 11.89
CA SER A 44 -2.61 -3.71 11.32
C SER A 44 -2.65 -2.93 10.00
N SER A 45 -3.63 -3.26 9.16
CA SER A 45 -3.93 -2.52 7.93
C SER A 45 -4.13 -1.02 8.20
N GLN A 46 -4.81 -0.65 9.28
CA GLN A 46 -5.01 0.74 9.69
C GLN A 46 -3.68 1.45 9.98
N GLN A 47 -2.75 0.80 10.70
CA GLN A 47 -1.44 1.39 10.98
C GLN A 47 -0.63 1.63 9.70
N ILE A 48 -0.73 0.72 8.74
CA ILE A 48 -0.08 0.86 7.43
C ILE A 48 -0.74 1.97 6.61
N SER A 49 -2.07 2.02 6.56
CA SER A 49 -2.82 3.07 5.86
C SER A 49 -2.52 4.46 6.42
N THR A 50 -2.49 4.62 7.75
CA THR A 50 -2.11 5.91 8.39
C THR A 50 -0.69 6.32 8.00
N ARG A 51 0.23 5.35 7.87
CA ARG A 51 1.60 5.63 7.43
C ARG A 51 1.66 6.06 5.98
N ILE A 52 0.94 5.38 5.09
CA ILE A 52 0.85 5.75 3.67
C ILE A 52 0.27 7.16 3.55
N LEU A 53 -0.85 7.44 4.21
CA LEU A 53 -1.46 8.77 4.22
C LEU A 53 -0.51 9.84 4.75
N SER A 54 0.20 9.56 5.84
CA SER A 54 1.20 10.49 6.41
C SER A 54 2.35 10.79 5.44
N ILE A 55 2.84 9.77 4.72
CA ILE A 55 3.91 9.94 3.72
C ILE A 55 3.41 10.78 2.54
N GLU A 56 2.21 10.48 2.02
CA GLU A 56 1.68 11.11 0.82
C GLU A 56 1.11 12.51 1.05
N SER A 57 0.55 12.77 2.23
CA SER A 57 0.00 14.09 2.59
C SER A 57 1.02 15.01 3.27
N GLU A 58 2.20 14.50 3.61
CA GLU A 58 3.22 15.18 4.43
C GLU A 58 2.70 15.63 5.82
N ILE A 59 1.58 15.06 6.28
CA ILE A 59 1.00 15.33 7.60
C ILE A 59 1.57 14.34 8.62
N ASN A 60 1.82 14.81 9.84
CA ASN A 60 2.32 13.95 10.92
C ASN A 60 1.34 12.82 11.25
N SER A 61 1.84 11.58 11.32
CA SER A 61 1.02 10.39 11.63
C SER A 61 0.29 10.47 12.97
N SER A 62 0.85 11.14 13.98
CA SER A 62 0.20 11.35 15.28
C SER A 62 -0.94 12.36 15.19
N ALA A 63 -0.83 13.35 14.30
CA ALA A 63 -1.90 14.31 14.06
C ALA A 63 -3.08 13.64 13.34
N LEU A 64 -2.80 12.80 12.34
CA LEU A 64 -3.80 11.98 11.66
C LEU A 64 -4.52 11.02 12.62
N PHE A 65 -3.76 10.34 13.47
CA PHE A 65 -4.34 9.39 14.43
C PHE A 65 -5.20 10.07 15.50
N ASN A 66 -4.79 11.24 15.97
CA ASN A 66 -5.49 11.98 17.03
C ASN A 66 -6.58 12.93 16.50
N GLY A 67 -6.81 12.98 15.18
CA GLY A 67 -7.78 13.89 14.56
C GLY A 67 -7.43 15.38 14.72
N LYS A 68 -6.16 15.71 14.99
CA LYS A 68 -5.70 17.10 15.15
C LYS A 68 -5.27 17.67 13.81
N ILE A 69 -6.24 17.81 12.90
CA ILE A 69 -5.99 18.18 11.50
C ILE A 69 -6.62 19.54 11.23
N GLY A 70 -5.85 20.50 10.69
CA GLY A 70 -6.37 21.81 10.32
C GLY A 70 -7.20 21.75 9.02
N GLU A 71 -8.00 22.77 8.73
CA GLU A 71 -8.82 22.81 7.50
C GLU A 71 -8.00 22.60 6.22
N GLN A 72 -6.82 23.24 6.12
CA GLN A 72 -5.92 23.06 4.97
C GLN A 72 -5.40 21.63 4.81
N ASP A 73 -5.25 20.90 5.92
CA ASP A 73 -4.78 19.52 5.90
C ASP A 73 -5.91 18.55 5.52
N VAL A 74 -7.17 18.90 5.82
CA VAL A 74 -8.34 18.11 5.41
C VAL A 74 -8.45 18.07 3.88
N ASP A 75 -8.29 19.20 3.20
CA ASP A 75 -8.35 19.25 1.73
C ASP A 75 -7.19 18.48 1.08
N LYS A 76 -5.98 18.57 1.66
CA LYS A 76 -4.83 17.76 1.24
C LYS A 76 -5.11 16.27 1.42
N LEU A 77 -5.64 15.86 2.57
CA LEU A 77 -5.97 14.46 2.84
C LEU A 77 -7.00 13.91 1.87
N LYS A 78 -8.03 14.69 1.56
CA LYS A 78 -9.04 14.29 0.58
C LYS A 78 -8.42 14.05 -0.79
N THR A 79 -7.56 14.98 -1.24
CA THR A 79 -6.85 14.86 -2.52
C THR A 79 -5.97 13.60 -2.57
N VAL A 80 -5.19 13.36 -1.51
CA VAL A 80 -4.34 12.17 -1.37
C VAL A 80 -5.16 10.89 -1.30
N GLN A 81 -6.29 10.90 -0.59
CA GLN A 81 -7.19 9.76 -0.51
C GLN A 81 -7.75 9.40 -1.90
N ASP A 82 -8.18 10.40 -2.67
CA ASP A 82 -8.67 10.21 -4.04
C ASP A 82 -7.57 9.67 -4.98
N GLU A 83 -6.30 10.00 -4.74
CA GLU A 83 -5.17 9.41 -5.46
C GLU A 83 -4.94 7.94 -5.06
N ILE A 84 -4.86 7.65 -3.76
CA ILE A 84 -4.62 6.31 -3.23
C ILE A 84 -5.73 5.34 -3.63
N GLN A 85 -6.99 5.81 -3.72
CA GLN A 85 -8.11 4.98 -4.19
C GLN A 85 -7.92 4.44 -5.61
N LYS A 86 -7.09 5.08 -6.43
CA LYS A 86 -6.77 4.63 -7.80
C LYS A 86 -5.70 3.53 -7.81
N TRP A 87 -5.03 3.28 -6.69
CA TRP A 87 -3.96 2.30 -6.61
C TRP A 87 -4.52 0.88 -6.47
N ASN A 88 -3.96 -0.06 -7.23
CA ASN A 88 -4.19 -1.49 -7.05
C ASN A 88 -3.31 -2.02 -5.90
N PHE A 89 -3.58 -1.58 -4.68
CA PHE A 89 -2.83 -1.92 -3.48
C PHE A 89 -3.68 -2.74 -2.50
N PHE A 90 -3.17 -3.92 -2.11
CA PHE A 90 -3.89 -4.85 -1.24
C PHE A 90 -3.08 -5.11 0.03
N ILE A 91 -3.70 -4.93 1.20
CA ILE A 91 -3.08 -5.23 2.49
C ILE A 91 -3.71 -6.49 3.06
N ASP A 92 -2.88 -7.40 3.55
CA ASP A 92 -3.28 -8.56 4.34
C ASP A 92 -2.56 -8.49 5.68
N ASP A 93 -3.29 -8.20 6.76
CA ASP A 93 -2.77 -8.04 8.13
C ASP A 93 -3.05 -9.25 9.03
N ALA A 94 -3.32 -10.43 8.42
CA ALA A 94 -3.62 -11.64 9.19
C ALA A 94 -2.41 -12.06 10.04
N PRO A 95 -2.53 -12.06 11.39
CA PRO A 95 -1.44 -12.44 12.27
C PRO A 95 -1.15 -13.94 12.17
N ALA A 96 0.10 -14.33 12.40
CA ALA A 96 0.54 -15.73 12.48
C ALA A 96 0.16 -16.61 11.27
N ILE A 97 0.04 -16.02 10.08
CA ILE A 97 -0.28 -16.76 8.85
C ILE A 97 0.88 -17.66 8.41
N SER A 98 0.56 -18.89 8.01
CA SER A 98 1.57 -19.83 7.50
C SER A 98 2.05 -19.44 6.10
N ILE A 99 3.28 -19.84 5.75
CA ILE A 99 3.85 -19.60 4.41
C ILE A 99 2.96 -20.20 3.31
N SER A 100 2.35 -21.37 3.57
CA SER A 100 1.41 -22.00 2.63
C SER A 100 0.17 -21.14 2.41
N ALA A 101 -0.37 -20.54 3.47
CA ALA A 101 -1.51 -19.64 3.38
C ALA A 101 -1.16 -18.32 2.64
N ILE A 102 0.01 -17.72 2.91
CA ILE A 102 0.51 -16.56 2.15
C ILE A 102 0.58 -16.91 0.66
N LYS A 103 1.20 -18.05 0.31
CA LYS A 103 1.34 -18.51 -1.08
C LYS A 103 -0.02 -18.70 -1.76
N SER A 104 -0.98 -19.28 -1.05
CA SER A 104 -2.34 -19.46 -1.57
C SER A 104 -3.03 -18.12 -1.85
N ARG A 105 -2.96 -17.18 -0.90
CA ARG A 105 -3.55 -15.84 -1.05
C ARG A 105 -2.86 -15.02 -2.15
N ALA A 106 -1.53 -15.05 -2.22
CA ALA A 106 -0.77 -14.40 -3.28
C ALA A 106 -1.12 -14.96 -4.68
N ARG A 107 -1.29 -16.28 -4.80
CA ARG A 107 -1.74 -16.92 -6.06
C ARG A 107 -3.15 -16.49 -6.45
N ARG A 108 -4.06 -16.39 -5.48
CA ARG A 108 -5.42 -15.86 -5.71
C ARG A 108 -5.34 -14.42 -6.22
N LEU A 109 -4.57 -13.57 -5.53
CA LEU A 109 -4.37 -12.17 -5.88
C LEU A 109 -3.72 -12.00 -7.26
N LYS A 110 -2.78 -12.88 -7.64
CA LYS A 110 -2.21 -12.90 -8.99
C LYS A 110 -3.26 -13.17 -10.07
N ARG A 111 -4.18 -14.11 -9.81
CA ARG A 111 -5.24 -14.48 -10.75
C ARG A 111 -6.32 -13.42 -10.88
N THR A 112 -6.69 -12.76 -9.79
CA THR A 112 -7.82 -11.81 -9.78
C THR A 112 -7.41 -10.37 -10.04
N HIS A 113 -6.19 -9.97 -9.64
CA HIS A 113 -5.73 -8.58 -9.69
C HIS A 113 -4.36 -8.38 -10.33
N ASN A 114 -3.81 -9.40 -11.00
CA ASN A 114 -2.53 -9.33 -11.69
C ASN A 114 -1.37 -8.82 -10.79
N LEU A 115 -1.24 -9.42 -9.60
CA LEU A 115 -0.15 -9.16 -8.66
C LEU A 115 1.23 -9.12 -9.33
N ALA A 116 1.94 -8.01 -9.23
CA ALA A 116 3.31 -7.86 -9.71
C ALA A 116 4.33 -7.94 -8.57
N ILE A 117 4.02 -7.35 -7.43
CA ILE A 117 4.93 -7.28 -6.28
C ILE A 117 4.22 -7.78 -5.04
N LEU A 118 4.93 -8.60 -4.26
CA LEU A 118 4.49 -9.13 -2.98
C LEU A 118 5.52 -8.74 -1.92
N ASP A 119 5.14 -7.85 -1.00
CA ASP A 119 5.96 -7.48 0.14
C ASP A 119 5.49 -8.26 1.37
N LEU A 120 6.41 -8.97 2.02
CA LEU A 120 6.17 -9.64 3.30
C LEU A 120 6.95 -8.89 4.39
N PHE A 121 6.22 -8.32 5.34
CA PHE A 121 6.81 -7.56 6.43
C PHE A 121 6.61 -8.23 7.79
N ARG A 122 7.74 -8.43 8.48
CA ARG A 122 7.84 -8.83 9.89
C ARG A 122 8.86 -7.91 10.55
N ASN A 123 8.51 -7.24 11.65
CA ASN A 123 9.43 -6.35 12.34
C ASN A 123 10.43 -7.21 13.12
N TRP A 124 11.68 -7.23 12.67
CA TRP A 124 12.78 -7.93 13.37
C TRP A 124 13.29 -7.12 14.57
N LEU A 125 12.39 -6.67 15.47
CA LEU A 125 12.75 -5.94 16.69
C LEU A 125 12.23 -6.60 17.98
N THR A 126 11.69 -7.81 17.89
CA THR A 126 11.57 -8.75 19.02
C THR A 126 12.53 -9.91 18.83
#